data_AF-G1USD9-F1
#
_entry.id   AF-G1USD9-F1
#
_cell.length_a   1.000
_cell.length_b   1.000
_cell.length_c   1.000
_cell.angle_alpha   90.00
_cell.angle_beta   90.00
_cell.angle_gamma   90.00
#
_symmetry.space_group_name_H-M   'P 1'
#
loop_
_entity.id
_entity.type
_entity.pdbx_description
1 polymer ?
#
loop_
_entity_poly.entity_id
_entity_poly.type
_entity_poly.pdbx_seq_one_letter_code
_entity_poly.pdbx_strand_id
1 'polypeptide(L)'
;MRLYFAQSVIASLTICASLLCSACGSSQLDLEGKSPEQAADAIKGLDKKITEARLQPTVQGPSVVWITWLANSGPSPLLMEQTDIKTLLQSIALAKGNDNIGWVLLFLNETGVDQLGNKSPVLALKLGWNMETLKKVNWDGVQNWQLIDLASIEGVGPFGKNAIDAYCKDGASSYGKTFCTRAGWRG
;
A
#
# COMPACT_ATOMS: atom_id res chain seq x y z
N MET A 1 -3.30 -68.60 -19.48
CA MET A 1 -1.82 -68.57 -19.44
C MET A 1 -1.40 -67.11 -19.54
N ARG A 2 -0.96 -66.53 -18.42
CA ARG A 2 -0.50 -65.14 -18.31
C ARG A 2 0.94 -65.06 -18.79
N LEU A 3 1.27 -64.08 -19.63
CA LEU A 3 2.64 -63.60 -19.80
C LEU A 3 2.63 -62.10 -19.59
N TYR A 4 3.18 -61.72 -18.45
CA TYR A 4 3.42 -60.36 -18.00
C TYR A 4 4.64 -59.81 -18.75
N PHE A 5 4.50 -58.66 -19.41
CA PHE A 5 5.64 -57.81 -19.71
C PHE A 5 5.65 -56.66 -18.71
N ALA A 6 6.66 -56.71 -17.84
CA ALA A 6 7.00 -55.63 -16.92
C ALA A 6 7.51 -54.43 -17.73
N GLN A 7 6.83 -53.30 -17.61
CA GLN A 7 7.35 -52.02 -18.09
C GLN A 7 7.71 -51.15 -16.89
N SER A 8 9.00 -51.20 -16.61
CA SER A 8 9.90 -50.17 -16.09
C SER A 8 9.26 -48.91 -15.49
N VAL A 9 9.44 -48.79 -14.18
CA VAL A 9 9.33 -47.54 -13.40
C VAL A 9 10.31 -46.51 -13.97
N ILE A 10 9.78 -45.46 -14.60
CA ILE A 10 10.49 -44.20 -14.81
C ILE A 10 9.85 -43.20 -13.85
N ALA A 11 10.39 -43.15 -12.64
CA ALA A 11 10.22 -42.02 -11.73
C ALA A 11 11.05 -40.86 -12.29
N SER A 12 10.41 -39.98 -13.07
CA SER A 12 11.00 -38.71 -13.46
C SER A 12 10.20 -37.57 -12.84
N LEU A 13 10.88 -36.86 -11.95
CA LEU A 13 10.54 -35.55 -11.43
C LEU A 13 9.83 -34.68 -12.46
N THR A 14 8.60 -34.24 -12.15
CA THR A 14 8.07 -32.98 -12.67
C THR A 14 7.10 -32.36 -11.66
N ILE A 15 7.59 -32.07 -10.44
CA ILE A 15 6.98 -31.05 -9.58
C ILE A 15 7.70 -29.74 -9.92
N CYS A 16 7.36 -29.15 -11.06
CA CYS A 16 7.82 -27.82 -11.44
C CYS A 16 6.86 -27.23 -12.48
N ALA A 17 5.63 -26.94 -12.04
CA ALA A 17 4.66 -26.22 -12.88
C ALA A 17 3.53 -25.54 -12.08
N SER A 18 3.79 -25.05 -10.86
CA SER A 18 2.85 -24.20 -10.13
C SER A 18 3.33 -22.75 -9.92
N LEU A 19 4.40 -22.31 -10.60
CA LEU A 19 4.94 -20.95 -10.42
C LEU A 19 4.83 -20.04 -11.65
N LEU A 20 4.26 -20.48 -12.77
CA LEU A 20 4.21 -19.67 -13.99
C LEU A 20 2.94 -19.94 -14.81
N CYS A 21 1.82 -19.44 -14.31
CA CYS A 21 0.67 -19.03 -15.12
C CYS A 21 -0.32 -18.29 -14.21
N SER A 22 -0.44 -16.96 -14.37
CA SER A 22 -1.68 -16.40 -14.93
C SER A 22 -1.64 -14.88 -14.96
N ALA A 23 -1.61 -14.37 -16.20
CA ALA A 23 -2.41 -13.27 -16.68
C ALA A 23 -2.08 -11.83 -16.22
N CYS A 24 -1.62 -11.04 -17.19
CA CYS A 24 -2.14 -9.70 -17.41
C CYS A 24 -3.67 -9.73 -17.35
N GLY A 25 -4.19 -9.20 -16.26
CA GLY A 25 -5.58 -9.14 -15.90
C GLY A 25 -5.53 -8.83 -14.42
N SER A 26 -5.74 -7.57 -14.05
CA SER A 26 -5.72 -7.14 -12.65
C SER A 26 -6.73 -7.99 -11.88
N SER A 27 -6.27 -9.08 -11.26
CA SER A 27 -7.07 -9.84 -10.33
C SER A 27 -7.37 -8.88 -9.19
N GLN A 28 -8.61 -8.40 -9.19
CA GLN A 28 -9.15 -7.55 -8.15
C GLN A 28 -8.82 -8.18 -6.80
N LEU A 29 -8.25 -7.39 -5.88
CA LEU A 29 -7.86 -7.86 -4.56
C LEU A 29 -9.07 -8.56 -3.90
N ASP A 30 -8.87 -9.79 -3.45
CA ASP A 30 -9.91 -10.57 -2.79
C ASP A 30 -9.49 -10.82 -1.35
N LEU A 31 -10.25 -10.30 -0.40
CA LEU A 31 -10.05 -10.48 1.04
C LEU A 31 -11.15 -11.35 1.67
N GLU A 32 -12.12 -11.80 0.88
CA GLU A 32 -13.27 -12.54 1.39
C GLU A 32 -12.83 -13.88 2.00
N GLY A 33 -13.29 -14.15 3.23
CA GLY A 33 -12.96 -15.36 3.97
C GLY A 33 -11.49 -15.49 4.40
N LYS A 34 -10.64 -14.49 4.17
CA LYS A 34 -9.23 -14.51 4.60
C LYS A 34 -9.09 -14.18 6.08
N SER A 35 -8.12 -14.81 6.74
CA SER A 35 -7.67 -14.38 8.07
C SER A 35 -7.00 -12.99 7.99
N PRO A 36 -6.87 -12.26 9.11
CA PRO A 36 -6.16 -10.98 9.13
C PRO A 36 -4.73 -11.05 8.56
N GLU A 37 -4.02 -12.14 8.83
CA GLU A 37 -2.66 -12.38 8.34
C GLU A 37 -2.66 -12.61 6.82
N GLN A 38 -3.58 -13.44 6.32
CA GLN A 38 -3.70 -13.70 4.88
C GLN A 38 -4.11 -12.45 4.10
N ALA A 39 -4.99 -11.62 4.66
CA ALA A 39 -5.38 -10.34 4.07
C ALA A 39 -4.20 -9.36 4.07
N ALA A 40 -3.44 -9.30 5.16
CA ALA A 40 -2.24 -8.48 5.25
C ALA A 40 -1.18 -8.89 4.22
N ASP A 41 -0.91 -10.20 4.06
CA ASP A 41 0.03 -10.71 3.06
C ASP A 41 -0.42 -10.37 1.63
N ALA A 42 -1.72 -10.47 1.34
CA ALA A 42 -2.27 -10.08 0.04
C ALA A 42 -2.10 -8.58 -0.23
N ILE A 43 -2.34 -7.72 0.76
CA ILE A 43 -2.13 -6.26 0.65
C ILE A 43 -0.64 -5.94 0.46
N LYS A 44 0.24 -6.58 1.23
CA LYS A 44 1.70 -6.43 1.08
C LYS A 44 2.16 -6.79 -0.33
N GLY A 45 1.56 -7.80 -0.95
CA GLY A 45 1.86 -8.24 -2.31
C GLY A 45 1.48 -7.25 -3.41
N LEU A 46 0.72 -6.18 -3.12
CA LEU A 46 0.29 -5.20 -4.12
C LEU A 46 1.42 -4.33 -4.65
N ASP A 47 2.41 -4.02 -3.81
CA ASP A 47 3.57 -3.22 -4.21
C ASP A 47 4.81 -3.65 -3.42
N LYS A 48 5.95 -3.80 -4.10
CA LYS A 48 7.24 -4.16 -3.50
C LYS A 48 7.77 -3.14 -2.48
N LYS A 49 7.28 -1.90 -2.51
CA LYS A 49 7.62 -0.83 -1.56
C LYS A 49 6.89 -1.00 -0.22
N ILE A 50 5.84 -1.84 -0.17
CA ILE A 50 5.18 -2.20 1.08
C ILE A 50 6.07 -3.20 1.82
N THR A 51 6.83 -2.70 2.78
CA THR A 51 7.72 -3.54 3.60
C THR A 51 6.94 -4.35 4.61
N GLU A 52 5.78 -3.84 5.04
CA GLU A 52 4.90 -4.47 6.00
C GLU A 52 3.45 -4.05 5.76
N ALA A 53 2.52 -4.99 5.93
CA ALA A 53 1.10 -4.70 6.05
C ALA A 53 0.53 -5.45 7.24
N ARG A 54 -0.51 -4.90 7.87
CA ARG A 54 -1.28 -5.56 8.93
C ARG A 54 -2.75 -5.21 8.77
N LEU A 55 -3.63 -6.17 8.94
CA LEU A 55 -5.05 -5.91 9.17
C LEU A 55 -5.30 -6.06 10.66
N GLN A 56 -5.42 -4.93 11.37
CA GLN A 56 -5.61 -4.94 12.81
C GLN A 56 -7.12 -4.86 13.12
N PRO A 57 -7.71 -5.91 13.72
CA PRO A 57 -9.06 -5.82 14.27
C PRO A 57 -9.07 -4.81 15.41
N THR A 58 -10.13 -4.00 15.51
CA THR A 58 -10.34 -3.18 16.70
C THR A 58 -11.33 -3.87 17.64
N VAL A 59 -11.23 -3.62 18.95
CA VAL A 59 -11.98 -4.36 19.98
C VAL A 59 -13.51 -4.17 19.83
N GLN A 60 -13.96 -3.04 19.26
CA GLN A 60 -15.37 -2.66 19.19
C GLN A 60 -15.74 -1.95 17.87
N GLY A 61 -14.91 -2.05 16.83
CA GLY A 61 -15.08 -1.24 15.62
C GLY A 61 -14.55 -1.91 14.36
N PRO A 62 -14.57 -1.18 13.24
CA PRO A 62 -14.02 -1.69 12.00
C PRO A 62 -12.50 -1.88 12.13
N SER A 63 -11.96 -2.83 11.38
CA SER A 63 -10.54 -3.08 11.27
C SER A 63 -9.81 -1.91 10.60
N VAL A 64 -8.52 -1.80 10.91
CA VAL A 64 -7.63 -0.82 10.29
C VAL A 64 -6.55 -1.55 9.50
N VAL A 65 -6.36 -1.15 8.25
CA VAL A 65 -5.21 -1.60 7.46
C VAL A 65 -4.03 -0.69 7.78
N TRP A 66 -2.94 -1.26 8.26
CA TRP A 66 -1.66 -0.58 8.47
C TRP A 66 -0.71 -0.98 7.35
N ILE A 67 -0.08 0.00 6.72
CA ILE A 67 0.82 -0.21 5.60
C ILE A 67 2.09 0.58 5.86
N THR A 68 3.21 -0.13 5.99
CA THR A 68 4.54 0.49 6.04
C THR A 68 5.12 0.52 4.63
N TRP A 69 5.36 1.73 4.13
CA TRP A 69 5.79 1.99 2.76
C TRP A 69 7.17 2.63 2.77
N LEU A 70 8.15 2.03 2.09
CA LEU A 70 9.46 2.64 1.90
C LEU A 70 9.46 3.43 0.58
N ALA A 71 9.40 4.76 0.69
CA ALA A 71 9.42 5.65 -0.45
C ALA A 71 10.77 5.64 -1.15
N ASN A 72 10.76 5.90 -2.45
CA ASN A 72 11.98 6.24 -3.16
C ASN A 72 12.61 7.49 -2.54
N SER A 73 13.93 7.46 -2.37
CA SER A 73 14.67 8.67 -1.99
C SER A 73 14.57 9.71 -3.10
N GLY A 74 14.17 10.92 -2.75
CA GLY A 74 14.02 12.00 -3.72
C GLY A 74 13.56 13.30 -3.08
N PRO A 75 13.34 14.35 -3.90
CA PRO A 75 13.04 15.68 -3.40
C PRO A 75 11.67 15.74 -2.72
N SER A 76 10.66 14.99 -3.20
CA SER A 76 9.32 14.93 -2.60
C SER A 76 8.81 13.48 -2.62
N PRO A 77 8.97 12.71 -1.53
CA PRO A 77 8.52 11.32 -1.48
C PRO A 77 7.01 11.23 -1.71
N LEU A 78 6.21 12.14 -1.16
CA LEU A 78 4.76 12.11 -1.35
C LEU A 78 4.36 12.30 -2.82
N LEU A 79 5.03 13.20 -3.54
CA LEU A 79 4.76 13.43 -4.96
C LEU A 79 5.20 12.26 -5.84
N MET A 80 6.33 11.64 -5.51
CA MET A 80 6.87 10.50 -6.27
C MET A 80 6.02 9.24 -6.11
N GLU A 81 5.40 9.06 -4.95
CA GLU A 81 4.67 7.83 -4.59
C GLU A 81 3.16 7.93 -4.87
N GLN A 82 2.63 9.11 -5.22
CA GLN A 82 1.19 9.36 -5.31
C GLN A 82 0.44 8.43 -6.29
N THR A 83 1.07 8.01 -7.38
CA THR A 83 0.46 7.10 -8.37
C THR A 83 0.34 5.69 -7.82
N ASP A 84 1.41 5.21 -7.17
CA ASP A 84 1.46 3.87 -6.59
C ASP A 84 0.52 3.80 -5.37
N ILE A 85 0.49 4.86 -4.55
CA ILE A 85 -0.47 5.03 -3.45
C ILE A 85 -1.91 5.06 -3.98
N LYS A 86 -2.21 5.76 -5.08
CA LYS A 86 -3.54 5.71 -5.71
C LYS A 86 -3.93 4.27 -6.04
N THR A 87 -3.02 3.53 -6.69
CA THR A 87 -3.26 2.14 -7.12
C THR A 87 -3.52 1.22 -5.92
N LEU A 88 -2.75 1.39 -4.85
CA LEU A 88 -2.95 0.70 -3.59
C LEU A 88 -4.32 0.99 -2.98
N LEU A 89 -4.67 2.27 -2.81
CA LEU A 89 -5.93 2.68 -2.21
C LEU A 89 -7.13 2.19 -3.03
N GLN A 90 -7.04 2.27 -4.37
CA GLN A 90 -8.04 1.73 -5.27
C GLN A 90 -8.21 0.22 -5.08
N SER A 91 -7.10 -0.51 -5.04
CA SER A 91 -7.13 -1.97 -4.88
C SER A 91 -7.80 -2.37 -3.57
N ILE A 92 -7.50 -1.68 -2.47
CA ILE A 92 -8.14 -1.93 -1.16
C ILE A 92 -9.62 -1.51 -1.17
N ALA A 93 -9.95 -0.35 -1.75
CA ALA A 93 -11.31 0.19 -1.79
C ALA A 93 -12.26 -0.66 -2.64
N LEU A 94 -11.75 -1.29 -3.70
CA LEU A 94 -12.49 -2.17 -4.57
C LEU A 94 -12.37 -3.64 -4.18
N ALA A 95 -11.63 -3.99 -3.12
CA ALA A 95 -11.42 -5.38 -2.76
C ALA A 95 -12.72 -6.07 -2.33
N LYS A 96 -12.89 -7.34 -2.73
CA LYS A 96 -13.96 -8.18 -2.16
C LYS A 96 -13.69 -8.42 -0.68
N GLY A 97 -14.74 -8.44 0.15
CA GLY A 97 -14.62 -8.67 1.59
C GLY A 97 -14.02 -7.51 2.40
N ASN A 98 -14.00 -6.29 1.86
CA ASN A 98 -13.45 -5.11 2.56
C ASN A 98 -14.44 -4.40 3.49
N ASP A 99 -15.63 -4.97 3.72
CA ASP A 99 -16.74 -4.30 4.43
C ASP A 99 -16.44 -3.95 5.88
N ASN A 100 -15.59 -4.72 6.53
CA ASN A 100 -15.19 -4.49 7.92
C ASN A 100 -13.96 -3.58 8.06
N ILE A 101 -13.42 -3.02 6.97
CA ILE A 101 -12.28 -2.11 7.03
C ILE A 101 -12.80 -0.67 7.12
N GLY A 102 -12.40 0.05 8.17
CA GLY A 102 -12.83 1.43 8.40
C GLY A 102 -11.80 2.46 7.96
N TRP A 103 -10.52 2.09 8.02
CA TRP A 103 -9.41 3.00 7.75
C TRP A 103 -8.23 2.30 7.09
N VAL A 104 -7.54 3.03 6.24
CA VAL A 104 -6.21 2.70 5.73
C VAL A 104 -5.21 3.70 6.29
N LEU A 105 -4.20 3.22 7.01
CA LEU A 105 -3.10 4.01 7.54
C LEU A 105 -1.82 3.66 6.77
N LEU A 106 -1.23 4.66 6.13
CA LEU A 106 0.05 4.56 5.43
C LEU A 106 1.14 5.24 6.25
N PHE A 107 2.17 4.47 6.60
CA PHE A 107 3.41 4.93 7.19
C PHE A 107 4.42 5.09 6.07
N LEU A 108 4.48 6.29 5.51
CA LEU A 108 5.43 6.66 4.49
C LEU A 108 6.79 6.90 5.15
N ASN A 109 7.70 5.96 4.93
CA ASN A 109 9.06 5.99 5.44
C ASN A 109 10.03 6.39 4.32
N GLU A 110 11.13 6.98 4.72
CA GLU A 110 12.30 7.24 3.87
C GLU A 110 13.53 6.53 4.43
N THR A 111 14.59 6.42 3.63
CA THR A 111 15.87 5.90 4.15
C THR A 111 16.58 7.01 4.93
N GLY A 112 16.56 6.89 6.26
CA GLY A 112 17.36 7.73 7.15
C GLY A 112 18.77 7.16 7.33
N VAL A 113 19.70 8.02 7.72
CA VAL A 113 21.08 7.67 8.07
C VAL A 113 21.30 8.06 9.53
N ASP A 114 21.72 7.12 10.37
CA ASP A 114 22.04 7.39 11.77
C ASP A 114 23.40 8.10 11.92
N GLN A 115 23.77 8.47 13.16
CA GLN A 115 25.04 9.15 13.44
C GLN A 115 26.29 8.31 13.13
N LEU A 116 26.13 7.00 12.95
CA LEU A 116 27.19 6.05 12.62
C LEU A 116 27.24 5.75 11.12
N GLY A 117 26.35 6.33 10.31
CA GLY A 117 26.26 6.10 8.88
C GLY A 117 25.39 4.89 8.48
N ASN A 118 24.73 4.22 9.42
CA ASN A 118 23.85 3.10 9.10
C ASN A 118 22.53 3.59 8.52
N LYS A 119 22.07 2.91 7.48
CA LYS A 119 20.80 3.21 6.79
C LYS A 119 19.66 2.40 7.40
N SER A 120 18.54 3.06 7.68
CA SER A 120 17.31 2.39 8.12
C SER A 120 16.06 3.16 7.69
N PRO A 121 14.90 2.50 7.55
CA PRO A 121 13.63 3.18 7.33
C PRO A 121 13.29 4.08 8.52
N VAL A 122 12.96 5.35 8.24
CA VAL A 122 12.53 6.33 9.23
C VAL A 122 11.22 6.95 8.77
N LEU A 123 10.28 7.14 9.69
CA LEU A 123 8.99 7.75 9.38
C LEU A 123 9.16 9.17 8.84
N ALA A 124 8.59 9.43 7.66
CA ALA A 124 8.38 10.77 7.15
C ALA A 124 6.95 11.22 7.49
N LEU A 125 5.94 10.51 7.00
CA LEU A 125 4.53 10.86 7.20
C LEU A 125 3.70 9.64 7.55
N LYS A 126 2.73 9.84 8.45
CA LYS A 126 1.64 8.90 8.68
C LYS A 126 0.36 9.52 8.14
N LEU A 127 -0.22 8.90 7.11
CA LEU A 127 -1.42 9.36 6.44
C LEU A 127 -2.58 8.40 6.67
N GLY A 128 -3.78 8.93 6.85
CA GLY A 128 -5.00 8.15 7.06
C GLY A 128 -6.06 8.42 6.00
N TRP A 129 -6.72 7.36 5.53
CA TRP A 129 -7.90 7.47 4.68
C TRP A 129 -9.06 6.71 5.28
N ASN A 130 -10.22 7.36 5.31
CA ASN A 130 -11.47 6.74 5.72
C ASN A 130 -12.01 5.87 4.57
N MET A 131 -12.32 4.60 4.85
CA MET A 131 -12.81 3.65 3.84
C MET A 131 -14.18 4.01 3.29
N GLU A 132 -15.06 4.63 4.09
CA GLU A 132 -16.38 5.09 3.61
C GLU A 132 -16.21 6.14 2.50
N THR A 133 -15.23 7.03 2.65
CA THR A 133 -14.86 8.01 1.62
C THR A 133 -14.24 7.32 0.41
N LEU A 134 -13.27 6.41 0.61
CA LEU A 134 -12.60 5.71 -0.49
C LEU A 134 -13.57 4.89 -1.35
N LYS A 135 -14.59 4.26 -0.74
CA LYS A 135 -15.63 3.53 -1.48
C LYS A 135 -16.51 4.42 -2.37
N LYS A 136 -16.53 5.74 -2.15
CA LYS A 136 -17.30 6.72 -2.93
C LYS A 136 -16.46 7.43 -4.01
N VAL A 137 -15.15 7.18 -4.05
CA VAL A 137 -14.25 7.81 -5.03
C VAL A 137 -14.59 7.32 -6.44
N ASN A 138 -14.70 8.25 -7.40
CA ASN A 138 -14.72 7.93 -8.82
C ASN A 138 -13.29 7.62 -9.30
N TRP A 139 -12.89 6.36 -9.21
CA TRP A 139 -11.51 5.93 -9.48
C TRP A 139 -11.03 6.19 -10.91
N ASP A 140 -11.94 6.21 -11.88
CA ASP A 140 -11.64 6.47 -13.30
C ASP A 140 -11.30 7.96 -13.54
N GLY A 141 -11.87 8.86 -12.74
CA GLY A 141 -11.71 10.32 -12.90
C GLY A 141 -10.80 10.99 -11.88
N VAL A 142 -10.54 10.34 -10.74
CA VAL A 142 -9.80 10.96 -9.63
C VAL A 142 -8.31 11.15 -9.96
N GLN A 143 -7.80 12.34 -9.70
CA GLN A 143 -6.38 12.68 -9.81
C GLN A 143 -5.63 12.26 -8.54
N ASN A 144 -4.33 11.94 -8.67
CA ASN A 144 -3.52 11.46 -7.55
C ASN A 144 -3.50 12.44 -6.36
N TRP A 145 -3.34 13.73 -6.64
CA TRP A 145 -3.33 14.78 -5.62
C TRP A 145 -4.66 14.93 -4.89
N GLN A 146 -5.79 14.59 -5.53
CA GLN A 146 -7.10 14.62 -4.87
C GLN A 146 -7.18 13.58 -3.76
N LEU A 147 -6.54 12.41 -3.95
CA LEU A 147 -6.47 11.40 -2.89
C LEU A 147 -5.60 11.85 -1.73
N ILE A 148 -4.50 12.55 -2.01
CA ILE A 148 -3.69 13.17 -0.95
C ILE A 148 -4.50 14.23 -0.20
N ASP A 149 -5.33 15.01 -0.90
CA ASP A 149 -6.28 15.92 -0.26
C ASP A 149 -7.34 15.17 0.58
N LEU A 150 -7.68 13.93 0.30
CA LEU A 150 -8.58 13.17 1.18
C LEU A 150 -7.88 12.64 2.45
N ALA A 151 -6.55 12.66 2.50
CA ALA A 151 -5.78 12.09 3.59
C ALA A 151 -5.83 12.94 4.87
N SER A 152 -6.02 12.34 6.03
CA SER A 152 -5.68 12.94 7.32
C SER A 152 -4.17 12.80 7.59
N ILE A 153 -3.58 13.81 8.24
CA ILE A 153 -2.20 13.75 8.71
C ILE A 153 -2.23 13.25 10.14
N GLU A 154 -1.93 11.96 10.32
CA GLU A 154 -1.99 11.26 11.60
C GLU A 154 -0.68 11.32 12.38
N GLY A 155 0.40 11.76 11.72
CA GLY A 155 1.72 11.87 12.32
C GLY A 155 2.76 12.41 11.34
N VAL A 156 3.72 13.15 11.88
CA VAL A 156 4.83 13.73 11.14
C VAL A 156 6.11 13.27 11.84
N GLY A 157 6.91 12.47 11.14
CA GLY A 157 8.20 12.01 11.65
C GLY A 157 9.33 13.03 11.41
N PRO A 158 10.58 12.67 11.74
CA PRO A 158 11.72 13.58 11.64
C PRO A 158 11.94 14.19 10.25
N PHE A 159 11.66 13.42 9.19
CA PHE A 159 11.76 13.88 7.79
C PHE A 159 10.48 14.51 7.24
N GLY A 160 9.38 14.43 8.01
CA GLY A 160 8.04 14.78 7.54
C GLY A 160 7.86 16.25 7.18
N LYS A 161 8.54 17.18 7.87
CA LYS A 161 8.50 18.61 7.51
C LYS A 161 9.06 18.87 6.11
N ASN A 162 10.17 18.23 5.77
CA ASN A 162 10.78 18.37 4.45
C ASN A 162 9.92 17.71 3.37
N ALA A 163 9.34 16.54 3.66
CA ALA A 163 8.42 15.88 2.75
C ALA A 163 7.16 16.73 2.46
N ILE A 164 6.57 17.34 3.49
CA ILE A 164 5.44 18.27 3.36
C ILE A 164 5.85 19.49 2.55
N ASP A 165 6.96 20.13 2.92
CA ASP A 165 7.44 21.34 2.25
C ASP A 165 7.69 21.11 0.76
N ALA A 166 8.35 20.00 0.41
CA ALA A 166 8.63 19.65 -0.96
C ALA A 166 7.36 19.34 -1.77
N TYR A 167 6.37 18.66 -1.18
CA TYR A 167 5.07 18.46 -1.83
C TYR A 167 4.33 19.80 -2.01
N CYS A 168 4.35 20.67 -1.01
CA CYS A 168 3.55 21.89 -0.98
C CYS A 168 4.15 23.05 -1.77
N LYS A 169 5.47 23.09 -1.98
CA LYS A 169 6.11 24.10 -2.85
C LYS A 169 5.55 24.07 -4.27
N ASP A 170 5.39 22.87 -4.84
CA ASP A 170 4.82 22.70 -6.17
C ASP A 170 3.29 22.59 -6.11
N GLY A 171 2.78 21.93 -5.06
CA GLY A 171 1.36 21.67 -4.87
C GLY A 171 0.55 22.90 -4.51
N ALA A 172 0.85 23.61 -3.43
CA ALA A 172 -0.11 24.51 -2.78
C ALA A 172 -0.71 25.62 -3.66
N SER A 173 -0.04 26.00 -4.75
CA SER A 173 -0.51 26.98 -5.74
C SER A 173 -1.41 26.39 -6.84
N SER A 174 -1.42 25.06 -7.03
CA SER A 174 -2.04 24.37 -8.18
C SER A 174 -2.82 23.09 -7.85
N TYR A 175 -2.38 22.28 -6.87
CA TYR A 175 -2.99 21.02 -6.44
C TYR A 175 -2.73 20.73 -4.95
N GLY A 176 -3.45 19.80 -4.31
CA GLY A 176 -3.12 19.38 -2.93
C GLY A 176 -3.23 20.51 -1.88
N LYS A 177 -3.96 21.59 -2.20
CA LYS A 177 -4.10 22.78 -1.34
C LYS A 177 -4.69 22.43 0.01
N THR A 178 -5.63 21.48 0.04
CA THR A 178 -6.32 21.09 1.26
C THR A 178 -5.40 20.33 2.19
N PHE A 179 -4.55 19.45 1.64
CA PHE A 179 -3.47 18.79 2.35
C PHE A 179 -2.47 19.82 2.91
N CYS A 180 -1.97 20.74 2.09
CA CYS A 180 -0.97 21.72 2.51
C CYS A 180 -1.49 22.66 3.60
N THR A 181 -2.76 23.07 3.51
CA THR A 181 -3.43 23.86 4.54
C THR A 181 -3.51 23.08 5.86
N ARG A 182 -3.93 21.81 5.81
CA ARG A 182 -3.97 20.92 6.99
C ARG A 182 -2.59 20.67 7.59
N ALA A 183 -1.57 20.59 6.75
CA ALA A 183 -0.19 20.44 7.16
C ALA A 183 0.38 21.71 7.81
N GLY A 184 -0.36 22.82 7.81
CA GLY A 184 0.08 24.11 8.34
C GLY A 184 1.21 24.73 7.54
N TRP A 185 1.37 24.36 6.27
CA TRP A 185 2.39 24.93 5.39
C TRP A 185 2.05 26.38 5.03
N ARG A 186 3.02 27.30 5.15
CA ARG A 186 2.77 28.75 5.05
C ARG A 186 3.47 29.46 3.88
N GLY A 187 4.24 28.74 3.07
CA GLY A 187 5.03 29.34 1.97
C GLY A 187 6.27 30.06 2.45
#